data_AF-X0RGH8-F1
#
_entry.id   AF-X0RGH8-F1
#
_cell.length_a   1.000
_cell.length_b   1.000
_cell.length_c   1.000
_cell.angle_alpha   90.00
_cell.angle_beta   90.00
_cell.angle_gamma   90.00
#
_symmetry.space_group_name_H-M   'P 1'
#
loop_
_entity.id
_entity.type
_entity.pdbx_description
1 polymer ?
#
loop_
_entity_poly.entity_id
_entity_poly.type
_entity_poly.pdbx_seq_one_letter_code
_entity_poly.pdbx_strand_id
1 'polypeptide(L)' 'KSLCPGLYLAVLDDALYYFFTGGGSVLKAIEKNDAFGMKPVQALIENKKALEKGLTR' A
#
# COMPACT_ATOMS: atom_id res chain seq x y z
N LYS A 1 2.68 -22.82 4.21
CA LYS A 1 2.54 -21.46 3.64
C LYS A 1 3.93 -20.97 3.25
N SER A 2 4.22 -20.84 1.96
CA SER A 2 5.45 -20.16 1.53
C SER A 2 5.19 -18.66 1.64
N LEU A 3 5.79 -18.04 2.65
CA LEU A 3 5.95 -16.59 2.62
C LEU A 3 6.93 -16.28 1.48
N CYS A 4 6.80 -15.11 0.85
CA CYS A 4 7.73 -14.67 -0.20
C CYS A 4 8.75 -13.69 0.40
N PRO A 5 9.73 -14.16 1.20
CA PRO A 5 10.67 -13.28 1.86
C PRO A 5 11.55 -12.52 0.87
N GLY A 6 11.80 -13.08 -0.32
CA GLY A 6 12.65 -12.44 -1.33
C GLY A 6 12.14 -11.05 -1.74
N LEU A 7 10.85 -10.93 -2.09
CA LEU A 7 10.27 -9.62 -2.43
C LEU A 7 10.25 -8.69 -1.23
N TYR A 8 9.87 -9.20 -0.05
CA TYR A 8 9.87 -8.40 1.18
C TYR A 8 11.25 -7.80 1.49
N LEU A 9 12.30 -8.61 1.40
CA LEU A 9 13.68 -8.18 1.65
C LEU A 9 14.21 -7.25 0.55
N ALA A 10 13.84 -7.50 -0.72
CA ALA A 10 14.34 -6.72 -1.85
C ALA A 10 13.84 -5.26 -1.87
N VAL A 11 12.71 -4.99 -1.24
CA VAL A 11 12.03 -3.69 -1.28
C VAL A 11 11.90 -3.03 0.09
N LEU A 12 12.61 -3.56 1.08
CA LEU A 12 12.53 -3.12 2.48
C LEU A 12 12.88 -1.62 2.63
N ASP A 13 13.87 -1.15 1.85
CA ASP A 13 14.35 0.22 1.83
C ASP A 13 13.88 1.02 0.59
N ASP A 14 12.95 0.48 -0.19
CA ASP A 14 12.42 1.15 -1.39
C ASP A 14 11.28 2.09 -1.02
N ALA A 15 11.50 3.40 -1.23
CA ALA A 15 10.51 4.45 -0.96
C ALA A 15 9.21 4.30 -1.79
N LEU A 16 9.23 3.50 -2.87
CA LEU A 16 8.05 3.19 -3.68
C LEU A 16 7.18 2.10 -3.07
N TYR A 17 7.64 1.40 -2.03
CA TYR A 17 6.90 0.33 -1.37
C TYR A 17 6.37 0.79 0.00
N TYR A 18 5.08 0.52 0.22
CA TYR A 18 4.42 0.77 1.51
C TYR A 18 3.99 -0.55 2.14
N PHE A 19 4.56 -0.87 3.30
CA PHE A 19 4.23 -2.08 4.04
C PHE A 19 3.10 -1.85 5.03
N PHE A 20 2.04 -2.66 4.93
CA PHE A 20 1.06 -2.78 5.99
C PHE A 20 1.62 -3.66 7.11
N THR A 21 2.21 -3.04 8.13
CA THR A 21 2.85 -3.76 9.26
C THR A 21 1.90 -4.11 10.40
N GLY A 22 0.65 -3.63 10.36
CA GLY A 22 -0.39 -3.95 11.34
C GLY A 22 -1.33 -5.07 10.89
N GLY A 23 -1.56 -6.06 11.76
CA GLY A 23 -2.47 -7.18 11.49
C GLY A 23 -3.89 -6.74 11.12
N GLY A 24 -4.39 -5.65 11.71
CA GLY A 24 -5.73 -5.11 11.43
C GLY A 24 -5.93 -4.67 9.97
N SER A 25 -4.92 -4.06 9.34
CA SER A 25 -5.01 -3.62 7.95
C SER A 25 -5.05 -4.82 6.99
N VAL A 26 -4.24 -5.84 7.26
CA VAL A 26 -4.24 -7.09 6.48
C VAL A 26 -5.58 -7.82 6.62
N LEU A 27 -6.08 -7.96 7.85
CA LEU A 27 -7.38 -8.58 8.11
C LEU A 27 -8.52 -7.80 7.44
N LYS A 28 -8.45 -6.47 7.42
CA LYS A 28 -9.48 -5.63 6.77
C LYS A 28 -9.48 -5.78 5.25
N ALA A 29 -8.31 -5.91 4.62
CA ALA A 29 -8.21 -6.18 3.19
C ALA A 29 -8.80 -7.56 2.84
N ILE A 30 -8.51 -8.57 3.67
CA ILE A 30 -9.07 -9.93 3.52
C ILE A 30 -10.59 -9.91 3.72
N GLU A 31 -11.08 -9.30 4.80
CA GLU A 31 -12.52 -9.17 5.10
C GLU A 31 -13.29 -8.54 3.93
N LYS A 32 -12.70 -7.51 3.30
CA LYS A 32 -13.30 -6.80 2.17
C LYS A 32 -13.07 -7.46 0.82
N ASN A 33 -12.19 -8.47 0.74
CA ASN A 33 -11.67 -9.01 -0.52
C ASN A 33 -11.16 -7.91 -1.48
N ASP A 34 -10.63 -6.82 -0.92
CA ASP A 34 -10.16 -5.66 -1.67
C ASP A 34 -9.25 -4.75 -0.82
N ALA A 35 -8.01 -4.55 -1.28
CA ALA A 35 -7.07 -3.61 -0.67
C ALA A 35 -7.24 -2.17 -1.22
N PHE A 36 -7.73 -2.00 -2.45
CA PHE A 36 -7.86 -0.69 -3.10
C PHE A 36 -9.04 0.12 -2.52
N GLY A 37 -10.05 -0.54 -1.98
CA GLY A 37 -11.15 0.06 -1.22
C GLY A 37 -10.78 0.54 0.19
N MET A 38 -9.52 0.41 0.62
CA MET A 38 -9.06 0.91 1.91
C MET A 38 -8.71 2.39 1.84
N LYS A 39 -9.23 3.19 2.79
CA LYS A 39 -8.99 4.65 2.85
C LYS A 39 -7.49 5.04 2.73
N PRO A 40 -6.54 4.37 3.42
CA PRO A 40 -5.12 4.71 3.25
C PRO A 40 -4.60 4.47 1.83
N VAL A 41 -5.06 3.42 1.15
CA VAL A 41 -4.67 3.11 -0.23
C VAL A 41 -5.27 4.13 -1.20
N GLN A 42 -6.54 4.52 -0.99
CA GLN A 42 -7.19 5.57 -1.78
C GLN A 42 -6.44 6.90 -1.68
N ALA A 43 -6.04 7.30 -0.48
CA ALA A 43 -5.28 8.54 -0.27
C ALA A 43 -3.94 8.53 -1.03
N LEU A 44 -3.22 7.39 -1.07
CA LEU A 44 -1.99 7.27 -1.85
C LEU A 44 -2.24 7.41 -3.36
N ILE A 45 -3.32 6.79 -3.87
CA ILE A 45 -3.71 6.89 -5.29
C ILE A 45 -4.08 8.34 -5.65
N GLU A 46 -4.83 9.02 -4.78
CA GLU A 46 -5.21 10.41 -4.97
C GLU A 46 -4.01 11.35 -4.93
N ASN A 47 -3.07 11.13 -4.00
CA ASN A 47 -1.81 11.87 -3.94
C ASN A 47 -1.01 11.73 -5.23
N LYS A 48 -0.89 10.50 -5.77
CA LYS A 48 -0.24 10.27 -7.05
C LYS A 48 -0.93 11.05 -8.19
N LYS A 49 -2.26 11.00 -8.26
CA LYS A 49 -3.03 11.76 -9.27
C LYS A 49 -2.87 13.27 -9.12
N ALA A 50 -2.72 13.78 -7.89
CA ALA A 50 -2.48 15.19 -7.63
C ALA A 50 -1.08 15.61 -8.09
N LEU A 51 -0.06 14.78 -7.82
CA LEU A 51 1.32 14.99 -8.30
C LEU A 51 1.37 15.05 -9.84
N GLU A 52 0.72 14.10 -10.52
CA GLU A 52 0.67 14.04 -12.00
C GLU A 52 -0.01 15.27 -12.61
N LYS A 53 -0.91 15.91 -11.88
CA LYS A 53 -1.63 17.13 -12.31
C LYS A 53 -0.94 18.43 -11.91
N GLY A 54 0.20 18.37 -11.22
CA GLY A 54 0.88 19.55 -10.67
C GLY A 54 0.04 20.31 -9.63
N LEU A 55 -0.88 19.62 -8.94
CA LEU A 55 -1.82 20.19 -7.97
C LEU A 55 -1.33 20.10 -6.52
N THR A 56 -0.13 19.59 -6.30
CA THR A 56 0.50 19.53 -4.97
C THR A 56 1.29 20.80 -4.69
N ARG A 57 1.25 21.26 -3.44
CA ARG A 57 2.08 22.39 -2.97
C ARG A 57 3.57 22.11 -3.13
#